data_AF-A0A9E0MNC6-F1
#
_entry.id   AF-A0A9E0MNC6-F1
#
_cell.length_a   1.000
_cell.length_b   1.000
_cell.length_c   1.000
_cell.angle_alpha   90.00
_cell.angle_beta   90.00
_cell.angle_gamma   90.00
#
_symmetry.space_group_name_H-M   'P 1'
#
loop_
_entity.id
_entity.type
_entity.pdbx_description
1 polymer ?
#
loop_
_entity_poly.entity_id
_entity_poly.type
_entity_poly.pdbx_seq_one_letter_code
_entity_poly.pdbx_strand_id
1 'polypeptide(L)'
;MASPAPHRDHPGWARRLLGWLWSRPPAATARRAAPRRAVDPVEVALAALIEPAADVAHAPPAFDAADARLIRALEPLVARADIATSGFRPAVGRVGELLALDDQDVNGAVRAVLREPAVVAAVLTMANSPEFRRGVAVAEVRTAVERLGVELVRQLALGMAARALHEPDPMAASPGRRERGDQIVHRALTTAFAVAWYGQNRGLHAADVAYVAALFLDVGRTAAYDALARLEHAGGSPPIGDRVAEEVVDRAHARLGAAALTAWGLPDEIAVLCAHHHDDQLADELDQPDAHAVRVLSGLVHLRVGEPATAALRTSALALGLDRYALRALAGVIDDLAPRAAVILGVPDRGPAWPTSRAPSSAAPAAAA
;
A
#
# COMPACT_ATOMS: atom_id res chain seq x y z
N MET A 1 -37.11 -22.46 3.40
CA MET A 1 -35.88 -23.25 3.61
C MET A 1 -34.93 -22.91 2.48
N ALA A 2 -34.02 -21.97 2.70
CA ALA A 2 -33.05 -21.56 1.69
C ALA A 2 -31.82 -22.49 1.78
N SER A 3 -31.44 -23.10 0.66
CA SER A 3 -30.23 -23.90 0.54
C SER A 3 -28.98 -23.06 0.82
N PRO A 4 -27.98 -23.60 1.53
CA PRO A 4 -26.69 -22.93 1.65
C PRO A 4 -25.98 -22.92 0.30
N ALA A 5 -25.38 -21.78 -0.06
CA ALA A 5 -24.56 -21.63 -1.26
C ALA A 5 -23.38 -22.62 -1.24
N PRO A 6 -22.94 -23.13 -2.40
CA PRO A 6 -21.86 -24.11 -2.45
C PRO A 6 -20.54 -23.46 -2.00
N HIS A 7 -19.88 -24.11 -1.03
CA HIS A 7 -18.47 -23.85 -0.72
C HIS A 7 -17.65 -24.03 -2.01
N ARG A 8 -17.10 -22.94 -2.54
CA ARG A 8 -16.11 -23.02 -3.61
C ARG A 8 -14.82 -23.59 -3.03
N ASP A 9 -14.45 -24.78 -3.45
CA ASP A 9 -13.13 -25.36 -3.16
C ASP A 9 -12.04 -24.43 -3.70
N HIS A 10 -11.25 -23.84 -2.80
CA HIS A 10 -10.16 -22.94 -3.17
C HIS A 10 -9.01 -23.70 -3.83
N PRO A 11 -8.43 -23.18 -4.93
CA PRO A 11 -7.31 -23.83 -5.61
C PRO A 11 -6.05 -23.85 -4.72
N GLY A 12 -5.35 -24.99 -4.70
CA GLY A 12 -4.26 -25.31 -3.76
C GLY A 12 -2.97 -24.50 -3.90
N TRP A 13 -2.93 -23.43 -4.68
CA TRP A 13 -1.78 -22.52 -4.82
C TRP A 13 -1.82 -21.37 -3.81
N ALA A 14 -3.02 -20.90 -3.39
CA ALA A 14 -3.17 -19.82 -2.41
C ALA A 14 -2.69 -20.23 -1.01
N ARG A 15 -3.01 -21.45 -0.58
CA ARG A 15 -2.47 -22.05 0.66
C ARG A 15 -0.93 -22.05 0.66
N ARG A 16 -0.31 -22.14 -0.52
CA ARG A 16 1.15 -22.19 -0.74
C ARG A 16 1.79 -20.81 -0.92
N LEU A 17 1.04 -19.77 -1.28
CA LEU A 17 1.52 -18.39 -1.15
C LEU A 17 1.64 -18.02 0.31
N LEU A 18 0.59 -18.36 1.05
CA LEU A 18 0.48 -18.08 2.46
C LEU A 18 1.59 -18.73 3.24
N GLY A 19 1.80 -20.05 3.15
CA GLY A 19 2.89 -20.59 3.96
C GLY A 19 4.31 -20.16 3.48
N TRP A 20 4.49 -19.59 2.28
CA TRP A 20 5.78 -19.02 1.85
C TRP A 20 6.00 -17.75 2.61
N LEU A 21 4.94 -16.94 2.60
CA LEU A 21 4.76 -15.81 3.46
C LEU A 21 4.74 -16.21 4.96
N TRP A 22 4.77 -17.48 5.35
CA TRP A 22 4.79 -17.89 6.77
C TRP A 22 6.00 -18.75 7.11
N SER A 23 6.89 -18.98 6.13
CA SER A 23 8.20 -19.58 6.33
C SER A 23 9.10 -18.56 7.00
N ARG A 24 9.66 -18.95 8.16
CA ARG A 24 10.50 -18.05 8.97
C ARG A 24 11.68 -17.54 8.14
N PRO A 25 11.91 -16.20 8.06
CA PRO A 25 13.17 -15.70 7.56
C PRO A 25 14.32 -16.25 8.43
N PRO A 26 15.55 -16.40 7.89
CA PRO A 26 16.70 -16.71 8.72
C PRO A 26 16.77 -15.67 9.85
N ALA A 27 16.83 -16.18 11.08
CA ALA A 27 16.70 -15.36 12.28
C ALA A 27 17.74 -14.24 12.28
N ALA A 28 17.30 -12.98 12.23
CA ALA A 28 18.09 -11.89 12.74
C ALA A 28 18.31 -12.15 14.24
N THR A 29 19.58 -12.27 14.61
CA THR A 29 20.02 -12.71 15.94
C THR A 29 19.49 -11.85 17.07
N ALA A 30 19.15 -12.55 18.17
CA ALA A 30 18.95 -12.08 19.55
C ALA A 30 17.60 -11.43 19.92
N ARG A 31 16.61 -12.27 20.24
CA ARG A 31 15.56 -11.94 21.22
C ARG A 31 16.20 -11.86 22.62
N ARG A 32 16.52 -10.65 23.07
CA ARG A 32 16.88 -10.39 24.47
C ARG A 32 15.61 -10.50 25.32
N ALA A 33 15.65 -11.24 26.42
CA ALA A 33 14.52 -11.41 27.33
C ALA A 33 14.06 -10.04 27.85
N ALA A 34 12.81 -9.67 27.57
CA ALA A 34 12.22 -8.41 28.04
C ALA A 34 11.59 -8.61 29.43
N PRO A 35 11.79 -7.68 30.39
CA PRO A 35 11.13 -7.70 31.69
C PRO A 35 9.67 -7.23 31.60
N ARG A 36 8.84 -7.67 32.56
CA ARG A 36 7.44 -7.27 32.94
C ARG A 36 6.58 -6.49 31.90
N ARG A 37 5.47 -7.13 31.46
CA ARG A 37 4.29 -6.63 30.71
C ARG A 37 4.40 -5.18 30.20
N ALA A 38 5.19 -4.97 29.15
CA ALA A 38 5.01 -3.80 28.28
C ALA A 38 3.62 -3.90 27.63
N VAL A 39 2.87 -2.79 27.58
CA VAL A 39 1.62 -2.74 26.82
C VAL A 39 1.98 -2.99 25.36
N ASP A 40 1.26 -3.93 24.72
CA ASP A 40 1.48 -4.26 23.32
C ASP A 40 1.13 -3.03 22.46
N PRO A 41 2.09 -2.44 21.72
CA PRO A 41 1.86 -1.22 20.94
C PRO A 41 0.77 -1.41 19.88
N VAL A 42 0.60 -2.62 19.36
CA VAL A 42 -0.50 -2.92 18.44
C VAL A 42 -1.83 -2.78 19.15
N GLU A 43 -1.93 -3.27 20.39
CA GLU A 43 -3.16 -3.16 21.19
C GLU A 43 -3.48 -1.71 21.56
N VAL A 44 -2.47 -0.86 21.76
CA VAL A 44 -2.68 0.58 21.97
C VAL A 44 -3.26 1.23 20.70
N ALA A 45 -2.67 0.94 19.54
CA ALA A 45 -3.11 1.47 18.26
C ALA A 45 -4.53 1.00 17.89
N LEU A 46 -4.84 -0.28 18.13
CA LEU A 46 -6.16 -0.85 17.85
C LEU A 46 -7.22 -0.43 18.86
N ALA A 47 -6.87 -0.20 20.13
CA ALA A 47 -7.81 0.35 21.11
C ALA A 47 -8.32 1.72 20.68
N ALA A 48 -7.45 2.55 20.08
CA ALA A 48 -7.83 3.83 19.52
C ALA A 48 -8.86 3.73 18.37
N LEU A 49 -9.02 2.56 17.73
CA LEU A 49 -10.00 2.32 16.65
C LEU A 49 -11.39 1.93 17.15
N ILE A 50 -11.45 1.16 18.24
CA ILE A 50 -12.65 0.43 18.66
C ILE A 50 -13.32 1.08 19.87
N GLU A 51 -12.54 1.67 20.78
CA GLU A 51 -13.12 2.41 21.89
C GLU A 51 -13.82 3.66 21.34
N PRO A 52 -15.04 3.99 21.80
CA PRO A 52 -15.71 5.23 21.45
C PRO A 52 -14.99 6.39 22.15
N ALA A 53 -13.77 6.68 21.73
CA ALA A 53 -13.08 7.91 22.10
C ALA A 53 -13.72 9.01 21.25
N ALA A 54 -14.64 9.75 21.90
CA ALA A 54 -15.32 10.96 21.45
C ALA A 54 -14.66 11.60 20.24
N ASP A 55 -15.36 11.68 19.10
CA ASP A 55 -15.01 12.44 17.89
C ASP A 55 -13.66 13.13 18.01
N VAL A 56 -12.57 12.36 17.98
CA VAL A 56 -11.26 12.95 17.84
C VAL A 56 -11.15 13.15 16.34
N ALA A 57 -11.94 14.10 15.83
CA ALA A 57 -11.59 14.80 14.62
C ALA A 57 -10.11 15.13 14.80
N HIS A 58 -9.25 14.48 14.03
CA HIS A 58 -7.84 14.75 14.10
C HIS A 58 -7.72 16.25 13.81
N ALA A 59 -7.42 17.03 14.84
CA ALA A 59 -7.31 18.46 14.68
C ALA A 59 -6.26 18.67 13.58
N PRO A 60 -6.59 19.34 12.47
CA PRO A 60 -5.66 19.49 11.38
C PRO A 60 -4.35 20.07 11.93
N PRO A 61 -3.19 19.64 11.42
CA PRO A 61 -1.92 20.07 11.96
C PRO A 61 -1.87 21.59 12.03
N ALA A 62 -1.44 22.12 13.18
CA ALA A 62 -1.43 23.56 13.40
C ALA A 62 -0.25 24.18 12.65
N PHE A 63 -0.55 24.93 11.59
CA PHE A 63 0.42 25.70 10.83
C PHE A 63 0.48 27.15 11.31
N ASP A 64 1.67 27.75 11.26
CA ASP A 64 1.76 29.20 11.42
C ASP A 64 1.11 29.92 10.23
N ALA A 65 0.92 31.24 10.34
CA ALA A 65 0.23 32.01 9.32
C ALA A 65 1.00 32.06 7.98
N ALA A 66 2.32 31.85 7.97
CA ALA A 66 3.11 31.82 6.74
C ALA A 66 2.96 30.46 6.04
N ASP A 67 3.17 29.37 6.76
CA ASP A 67 2.96 27.99 6.29
C ASP A 67 1.53 27.81 5.75
N ALA A 68 0.51 28.26 6.48
CA ALA A 68 -0.88 28.14 6.06
C ALA A 68 -1.19 28.92 4.77
N ARG A 69 -0.49 30.04 4.53
CA ARG A 69 -0.59 30.79 3.26
C ARG A 69 0.09 30.03 2.13
N LEU A 70 1.25 29.44 2.39
CA LEU A 70 1.99 28.66 1.41
C LEU A 70 1.21 27.42 0.99
N ILE A 71 0.63 26.67 1.93
CA ILE A 71 -0.23 25.50 1.65
C ILE A 71 -1.39 25.89 0.73
N ARG A 72 -2.12 26.96 1.05
CA ARG A 72 -3.25 27.45 0.22
C ARG A 72 -2.83 27.89 -1.18
N ALA A 73 -1.58 28.34 -1.36
CA ALA A 73 -1.06 28.73 -2.66
C ALA A 73 -0.60 27.51 -3.48
N LEU A 74 0.04 26.52 -2.84
CA LEU A 74 0.60 25.34 -3.50
C LEU A 74 -0.47 24.30 -3.85
N GLU A 75 -1.45 24.06 -2.99
CA GLU A 75 -2.51 23.05 -3.18
C GLU A 75 -3.14 23.10 -4.58
N PRO A 76 -3.67 24.25 -5.06
CA PRO A 76 -4.29 24.31 -6.38
C PRO A 76 -3.29 24.25 -7.56
N LEU A 77 -2.00 24.49 -7.33
CA LEU A 77 -0.95 24.34 -8.35
C LEU A 77 -0.59 22.86 -8.50
N VAL A 78 -0.39 22.18 -7.37
CA VAL A 78 -0.08 20.75 -7.31
C VAL A 78 -1.28 19.93 -7.82
N ALA A 79 -2.50 20.27 -7.41
CA ALA A 79 -3.72 19.58 -7.85
C ALA A 79 -4.01 19.68 -9.37
N ARG A 80 -3.36 20.61 -10.08
CA ARG A 80 -3.48 20.78 -11.54
C ARG A 80 -2.23 20.32 -12.29
N ALA A 81 -1.27 19.71 -11.60
CA ALA A 81 -0.08 19.18 -12.24
C ALA A 81 -0.48 18.18 -13.33
N ASP A 82 0.11 18.31 -14.52
CA ASP A 82 -0.10 17.35 -15.60
C ASP A 82 0.66 16.06 -15.26
N ILE A 83 -0.08 15.06 -14.80
CA ILE A 83 0.44 13.74 -14.43
C ILE A 83 0.33 12.76 -15.61
N ALA A 84 -0.44 13.10 -16.64
CA ALA A 84 -0.66 12.24 -17.80
C ALA A 84 0.59 12.16 -18.70
N THR A 85 1.53 13.10 -18.55
CA THR A 85 2.77 13.21 -19.33
C THR A 85 4.02 12.66 -18.63
N SER A 86 3.95 12.22 -17.37
CA SER A 86 5.13 11.64 -16.71
C SER A 86 5.60 10.35 -17.40
N GLY A 87 6.90 10.04 -17.32
CA GLY A 87 7.66 8.99 -18.05
C GLY A 87 7.21 7.53 -17.82
N PHE A 88 5.98 7.34 -17.38
CA PHE A 88 5.34 6.14 -16.88
C PHE A 88 4.65 5.28 -17.95
N ARG A 89 4.56 5.74 -19.21
CA ARG A 89 3.81 5.04 -20.28
C ARG A 89 4.17 3.55 -20.46
N PRO A 90 5.44 3.12 -20.40
CA PRO A 90 5.78 1.70 -20.51
C PRO A 90 5.24 0.88 -19.32
N ALA A 91 5.30 1.43 -18.11
CA ALA A 91 4.79 0.77 -16.91
C ALA A 91 3.26 0.71 -16.89
N VAL A 92 2.57 1.76 -17.36
CA VAL A 92 1.11 1.76 -17.53
C VAL A 92 0.66 0.71 -18.54
N GLY A 93 1.30 0.65 -19.71
CA GLY A 93 1.01 -0.38 -20.71
C GLY A 93 1.19 -1.78 -20.16
N ARG A 94 2.26 -1.99 -19.38
CA ARG A 94 2.54 -3.26 -18.70
C ARG A 94 1.45 -3.63 -17.68
N VAL A 95 0.97 -2.68 -16.89
CA VAL A 95 -0.14 -2.90 -15.94
C VAL A 95 -1.39 -3.33 -16.69
N GLY A 96 -1.73 -2.66 -17.79
CA GLY A 96 -2.87 -3.03 -18.64
C GLY A 96 -2.76 -4.43 -19.22
N GLU A 97 -1.58 -4.80 -19.77
CA GLU A 97 -1.33 -6.16 -20.28
C GLU A 97 -1.47 -7.23 -19.20
N LEU A 98 -0.98 -6.96 -17.98
CA LEU A 98 -1.06 -7.88 -16.86
C LEU A 98 -2.49 -8.02 -16.34
N LEU A 99 -3.26 -6.94 -16.30
CA LEU A 99 -4.68 -6.98 -15.92
C LEU A 99 -5.53 -7.79 -16.90
N ALA A 100 -5.18 -7.79 -18.19
CA ALA A 100 -5.87 -8.55 -19.22
C ALA A 100 -5.46 -10.03 -19.29
N LEU A 101 -4.53 -10.48 -18.44
CA LEU A 101 -4.04 -11.85 -18.45
C LEU A 101 -5.08 -12.80 -17.82
N ASP A 102 -5.51 -13.80 -18.58
CA ASP A 102 -6.42 -14.86 -18.11
C ASP A 102 -5.69 -15.82 -17.15
N ASP A 103 -6.34 -16.23 -16.06
CA ASP A 103 -5.80 -17.14 -15.05
C ASP A 103 -5.34 -18.51 -15.58
N GLN A 104 -5.81 -18.91 -16.76
CA GLN A 104 -5.42 -20.15 -17.44
C GLN A 104 -4.31 -19.93 -18.46
N ASP A 105 -3.93 -18.68 -18.80
CA ASP A 105 -2.86 -18.38 -19.76
C ASP A 105 -1.46 -18.47 -19.14
N VAL A 106 -1.04 -19.68 -18.79
CA VAL A 106 0.32 -19.98 -18.31
C VAL A 106 1.38 -19.48 -19.30
N ASN A 107 1.13 -19.54 -20.60
CA ASN A 107 2.08 -19.08 -21.61
C ASN A 107 2.22 -17.55 -21.60
N GLY A 108 1.12 -16.82 -21.46
CA GLY A 108 1.11 -15.38 -21.25
C GLY A 108 1.82 -14.97 -19.98
N ALA A 109 1.55 -15.66 -18.87
CA ALA A 109 2.26 -15.45 -17.61
C ALA A 109 3.77 -15.62 -17.75
N VAL A 110 4.23 -16.71 -18.39
CA VAL A 110 5.66 -16.94 -18.64
C VAL A 110 6.26 -15.83 -19.49
N ARG A 111 5.58 -15.40 -20.57
CA ARG A 111 6.05 -14.27 -21.40
C ARG A 111 6.13 -12.98 -20.59
N ALA A 112 5.14 -12.68 -19.75
CA ALA A 112 5.11 -11.48 -18.92
C ALA A 112 6.27 -11.47 -17.91
N VAL A 113 6.56 -12.61 -17.28
CA VAL A 113 7.67 -12.76 -16.34
C VAL A 113 9.02 -12.57 -17.03
N LEU A 114 9.24 -13.25 -18.16
CA LEU A 114 10.54 -13.23 -18.87
C LEU A 114 10.93 -11.85 -19.42
N ARG A 115 9.98 -10.91 -19.52
CA ARG A 115 10.27 -9.54 -19.96
C ARG A 115 11.13 -8.75 -18.97
N GLU A 116 11.12 -9.09 -17.68
CA GLU A 116 11.85 -8.33 -16.66
C GLU A 116 12.66 -9.24 -15.74
N PRO A 117 14.00 -9.10 -15.70
CA PRO A 117 14.86 -9.91 -14.83
C PRO A 117 14.48 -9.85 -13.34
N ALA A 118 14.00 -8.69 -12.87
CA ALA A 118 13.56 -8.52 -11.50
C ALA A 118 12.30 -9.35 -11.20
N VAL A 119 11.34 -9.43 -12.13
CA VAL A 119 10.16 -10.29 -12.01
C VAL A 119 10.55 -11.77 -12.09
N VAL A 120 11.48 -12.15 -12.98
CA VAL A 120 12.05 -13.51 -13.02
C VAL A 120 12.64 -13.91 -11.68
N ALA A 121 13.50 -13.07 -11.10
CA ALA A 121 14.13 -13.32 -9.81
C ALA A 121 13.09 -13.46 -8.68
N ALA A 122 12.09 -12.57 -8.65
CA ALA A 122 11.01 -12.62 -7.66
C ALA A 122 10.20 -13.92 -7.77
N VAL A 123 9.80 -14.31 -8.99
CA VAL A 123 9.04 -15.53 -9.27
C VAL A 123 9.83 -16.79 -8.91
N LEU A 124 11.10 -16.87 -9.29
CA LEU A 124 11.96 -18.01 -8.93
C LEU A 124 12.21 -18.08 -7.43
N THR A 125 12.44 -16.94 -6.77
CA THR A 125 12.64 -16.87 -5.31
C THR A 125 11.39 -17.35 -4.58
N MET A 126 10.23 -16.85 -5.00
CA MET A 126 8.92 -17.27 -4.51
C MET A 126 8.70 -18.78 -4.71
N ALA A 127 8.90 -19.30 -5.93
CA ALA A 127 8.69 -20.71 -6.26
C ALA A 127 9.64 -21.69 -5.54
N ASN A 128 10.83 -21.21 -5.16
CA ASN A 128 11.85 -22.00 -4.47
C ASN A 128 11.79 -21.93 -2.97
N SER A 129 10.84 -21.19 -2.45
CA SER A 129 10.75 -20.96 -1.05
C SER A 129 10.21 -22.15 -0.25
N PRO A 130 10.34 -22.15 1.09
CA PRO A 130 9.97 -23.31 1.90
C PRO A 130 8.53 -23.80 1.72
N GLU A 131 7.62 -22.94 1.27
CA GLU A 131 6.22 -23.35 1.08
C GLU A 131 5.88 -23.83 -0.32
N PHE A 132 6.44 -23.17 -1.34
CA PHE A 132 6.18 -23.58 -2.71
C PHE A 132 7.07 -24.74 -3.12
N ARG A 133 8.23 -24.91 -2.48
CA ARG A 133 9.18 -25.97 -2.80
C ARG A 133 8.61 -27.34 -2.45
N ARG A 134 8.39 -28.16 -3.48
CA ARG A 134 8.03 -29.58 -3.35
C ARG A 134 9.25 -30.48 -3.62
N GLY A 135 10.27 -30.39 -2.78
CA GLY A 135 11.53 -31.11 -2.95
C GLY A 135 12.57 -30.32 -3.74
N VAL A 136 12.66 -30.53 -5.06
CA VAL A 136 13.72 -29.95 -5.90
C VAL A 136 13.47 -28.46 -6.19
N ALA A 137 14.55 -27.68 -6.16
CA ALA A 137 14.54 -26.28 -6.55
C ALA A 137 14.24 -26.14 -8.05
N VAL A 138 13.39 -25.18 -8.39
CA VAL A 138 13.04 -24.82 -9.75
C VAL A 138 14.00 -23.75 -10.25
N ALA A 139 14.59 -23.97 -11.41
CA ALA A 139 15.41 -22.99 -12.11
C ALA A 139 14.71 -22.40 -13.34
N GLU A 140 13.64 -23.04 -13.83
CA GLU A 140 12.94 -22.65 -15.04
C GLU A 140 11.67 -21.84 -14.71
N VAL A 141 11.47 -20.73 -15.41
CA VAL A 141 10.31 -19.83 -15.21
C VAL A 141 8.98 -20.54 -15.44
N ARG A 142 8.85 -21.36 -16.49
CA ARG A 142 7.60 -22.10 -16.74
C ARG A 142 7.23 -22.98 -15.56
N THR A 143 8.15 -23.82 -15.12
CA THR A 143 7.95 -24.69 -13.95
C THR A 143 7.60 -23.86 -12.69
N ALA A 144 8.16 -22.66 -12.55
CA ALA A 144 7.82 -21.76 -11.44
C ALA A 144 6.38 -21.22 -11.58
N VAL A 145 5.98 -20.76 -12.77
CA VAL A 145 4.61 -20.28 -13.04
C VAL A 145 3.59 -21.40 -12.81
N GLU A 146 3.83 -22.62 -13.29
CA GLU A 146 2.95 -23.77 -13.06
C GLU A 146 2.82 -24.13 -11.57
N ARG A 147 3.89 -23.92 -10.80
CA ARG A 147 3.91 -24.17 -9.36
C ARG A 147 3.16 -23.09 -8.56
N LEU A 148 3.31 -21.83 -8.96
CA LEU A 148 2.74 -20.67 -8.28
C LEU A 148 1.30 -20.40 -8.69
N GLY A 149 0.93 -20.75 -9.93
CA GLY A 149 -0.29 -20.29 -10.59
C GLY A 149 -0.10 -18.95 -11.29
N VAL A 150 -0.91 -18.71 -12.34
CA VAL A 150 -0.88 -17.46 -13.12
C VAL A 150 -1.23 -16.26 -12.24
N GLU A 151 -2.24 -16.40 -11.39
CA GLU A 151 -2.75 -15.29 -10.60
C GLU A 151 -1.69 -14.67 -9.68
N LEU A 152 -0.99 -15.50 -8.91
CA LEU A 152 0.10 -15.03 -8.06
C LEU A 152 1.24 -14.40 -8.87
N VAL A 153 1.59 -15.00 -9.99
CA VAL A 153 2.64 -14.47 -10.88
C VAL A 153 2.24 -13.10 -11.41
N ARG A 154 0.97 -12.94 -11.79
CA ARG A 154 0.37 -11.69 -12.25
C ARG A 154 0.41 -10.62 -11.16
N GLN A 155 0.03 -10.95 -9.92
CA GLN A 155 0.15 -10.05 -8.77
C GLN A 155 1.59 -9.59 -8.53
N LEU A 156 2.56 -10.51 -8.54
CA LEU A 156 3.98 -10.16 -8.40
C LEU A 156 4.46 -9.23 -9.53
N ALA A 157 4.08 -9.53 -10.77
CA ALA A 157 4.43 -8.72 -11.93
C ALA A 157 3.76 -7.34 -11.88
N LEU A 158 2.50 -7.26 -11.44
CA LEU A 158 1.77 -6.00 -11.25
C LEU A 158 2.43 -5.14 -10.20
N GLY A 159 2.80 -5.73 -9.06
CA GLY A 159 3.50 -5.02 -8.00
C GLY A 159 4.84 -4.41 -8.46
N MET A 160 5.60 -5.16 -9.27
CA MET A 160 6.86 -4.69 -9.85
C MET A 160 6.64 -3.63 -10.93
N ALA A 161 5.59 -3.74 -11.75
CA ALA A 161 5.23 -2.70 -12.72
C ALA A 161 4.76 -1.41 -12.03
N ALA A 162 3.97 -1.54 -10.96
CA ALA A 162 3.46 -0.44 -10.17
C ALA A 162 4.60 0.33 -9.50
N ARG A 163 5.65 -0.35 -9.00
CA ARG A 163 6.84 0.31 -8.45
C ARG A 163 7.36 1.44 -9.35
N ALA A 164 7.50 1.18 -10.66
CA ALA A 164 8.01 2.17 -11.60
C ALA A 164 7.10 3.42 -11.71
N LEU A 165 5.82 3.30 -11.35
CA LEU A 165 4.84 4.39 -11.30
C LEU A 165 4.91 5.19 -9.99
N HIS A 166 5.52 4.64 -8.95
CA HIS A 166 5.73 5.29 -7.66
C HIS A 166 7.14 5.86 -7.48
N GLU A 167 8.08 5.56 -8.39
CA GLU A 167 9.45 6.09 -8.32
C GLU A 167 9.46 7.59 -8.64
N PRO A 168 9.99 8.44 -7.72
CA PRO A 168 10.03 9.89 -7.92
C PRO A 168 11.04 10.28 -9.01
N ASP A 169 10.80 11.42 -9.66
CA ASP A 169 11.70 11.94 -10.68
C ASP A 169 13.12 12.16 -10.09
N PRO A 170 14.16 11.48 -10.62
CA PRO A 170 15.51 11.56 -10.08
C PRO A 170 16.10 12.97 -10.04
N MET A 171 15.63 13.86 -10.92
CA MET A 171 16.06 15.26 -10.99
C MET A 171 15.29 16.17 -10.03
N ALA A 172 14.18 15.68 -9.47
CA ALA A 172 13.28 16.39 -8.58
C ALA A 172 13.50 16.06 -7.09
N ALA A 173 14.14 14.93 -6.79
CA ALA A 173 14.12 14.37 -5.45
C ALA A 173 15.33 14.78 -4.59
N SER A 174 15.09 15.60 -3.57
CA SER A 174 16.01 15.74 -2.42
C SER A 174 16.16 14.39 -1.71
N PRO A 175 17.24 14.16 -0.92
CA PRO A 175 17.42 12.91 -0.19
C PRO A 175 16.20 12.50 0.65
N GLY A 176 15.56 13.46 1.32
CA GLY A 176 14.32 13.23 2.08
C GLY A 176 13.11 12.85 1.22
N ARG A 177 13.00 13.35 -0.02
CA ARG A 177 11.90 12.96 -0.93
C ARG A 177 12.11 11.58 -1.54
N ARG A 178 13.36 11.18 -1.81
CA ARG A 178 13.67 9.80 -2.25
C ARG A 178 13.26 8.77 -1.21
N GLU A 179 13.63 9.04 0.04
CA GLU A 179 13.25 8.21 1.18
C GLU A 179 11.73 8.10 1.36
N ARG A 180 10.98 9.18 1.12
CA ARG A 180 9.51 9.17 1.13
C ARG A 180 8.93 8.36 -0.03
N GLY A 181 9.50 8.47 -1.22
CA GLY A 181 9.12 7.65 -2.38
C GLY A 181 9.24 6.15 -2.10
N ASP A 182 10.37 5.73 -1.54
CA ASP A 182 10.61 4.36 -1.08
C ASP A 182 9.52 3.88 -0.09
N GLN A 183 9.16 4.73 0.88
CA GLN A 183 8.10 4.43 1.86
C GLN A 183 6.71 4.34 1.23
N ILE A 184 6.41 5.16 0.22
CA ILE A 184 5.14 5.11 -0.53
C ILE A 184 5.04 3.77 -1.26
N VAL A 185 6.08 3.37 -1.99
CA VAL A 185 6.11 2.10 -2.73
C VAL A 185 5.96 0.91 -1.77
N HIS A 186 6.68 0.96 -0.63
CA HIS A 186 6.63 -0.08 0.39
C HIS A 186 5.22 -0.24 0.99
N ARG A 187 4.54 0.86 1.31
CA ARG A 187 3.16 0.86 1.82
C ARG A 187 2.16 0.34 0.78
N ALA A 188 2.25 0.81 -0.45
CA ALA A 188 1.41 0.36 -1.56
C ALA A 188 1.47 -1.16 -1.74
N LEU A 189 2.68 -1.72 -1.77
CA LEU A 189 2.86 -3.16 -1.93
C LEU A 189 2.48 -3.98 -0.70
N THR A 190 2.77 -3.47 0.49
CA THR A 190 2.31 -4.12 1.73
C THR A 190 0.79 -4.18 1.76
N THR A 191 0.11 -3.09 1.40
CA THR A 191 -1.35 -3.01 1.34
C THR A 191 -1.92 -3.96 0.30
N ALA A 192 -1.36 -3.97 -0.91
CA ALA A 192 -1.80 -4.84 -1.99
C ALA A 192 -1.64 -6.33 -1.61
N PHE A 193 -0.49 -6.74 -1.06
CA PHE A 193 -0.33 -8.11 -0.57
C PHE A 193 -1.29 -8.45 0.56
N ALA A 194 -1.61 -7.50 1.44
CA ALA A 194 -2.58 -7.70 2.49
C ALA A 194 -4.01 -7.86 1.92
N VAL A 195 -4.35 -7.14 0.86
CA VAL A 195 -5.63 -7.27 0.13
C VAL A 195 -5.73 -8.61 -0.59
N ALA A 196 -4.66 -9.05 -1.26
CA ALA A 196 -4.60 -10.38 -1.85
C ALA A 196 -4.79 -11.47 -0.78
N TRP A 197 -4.12 -11.33 0.37
CA TRP A 197 -4.31 -12.22 1.52
C TRP A 197 -5.77 -12.21 2.00
N TYR A 198 -6.36 -11.03 2.13
CA TYR A 198 -7.73 -10.87 2.61
C TYR A 198 -8.75 -11.51 1.66
N GLY A 199 -8.66 -11.24 0.36
CA GLY A 199 -9.51 -11.85 -0.66
C GLY A 199 -9.47 -13.37 -0.64
N GLN A 200 -8.30 -13.97 -0.38
CA GLN A 200 -8.13 -15.41 -0.28
C GLN A 200 -8.75 -16.02 0.99
N ASN A 201 -8.66 -15.33 2.13
CA ASN A 201 -9.02 -15.89 3.44
C ASN A 201 -10.42 -15.48 3.93
N ARG A 202 -10.95 -14.37 3.41
CA ARG A 202 -12.22 -13.78 3.84
C ARG A 202 -13.22 -13.61 2.70
N GLY A 203 -12.77 -13.75 1.45
CA GLY A 203 -13.58 -13.61 0.26
C GLY A 203 -13.78 -12.15 -0.14
N LEU A 204 -13.38 -11.82 -1.37
CA LEU A 204 -13.72 -10.56 -2.06
C LEU A 204 -14.37 -10.92 -3.40
N HIS A 205 -15.25 -10.04 -3.90
CA HIS A 205 -15.96 -10.29 -5.16
C HIS A 205 -15.03 -10.09 -6.37
N ALA A 206 -14.22 -9.04 -6.33
CA ALA A 206 -13.26 -8.59 -7.33
C ALA A 206 -11.88 -8.38 -6.66
N ALA A 207 -11.32 -9.47 -6.10
CA ALA A 207 -10.04 -9.46 -5.38
C ALA A 207 -8.89 -8.81 -6.17
N ASP A 208 -8.88 -9.00 -7.48
CA ASP A 208 -7.86 -8.48 -8.39
C ASP A 208 -7.96 -6.96 -8.57
N VAL A 209 -9.19 -6.48 -8.71
CA VAL A 209 -9.48 -5.04 -8.80
C VAL A 209 -9.12 -4.38 -7.47
N ALA A 210 -9.48 -5.01 -6.34
CA ALA A 210 -9.10 -4.54 -5.01
C ALA A 210 -7.57 -4.53 -4.81
N TYR A 211 -6.86 -5.57 -5.28
CA TYR A 211 -5.40 -5.65 -5.24
C TYR A 211 -4.76 -4.50 -6.02
N VAL A 212 -5.23 -4.25 -7.24
CA VAL A 212 -4.71 -3.17 -8.08
C VAL A 212 -5.08 -1.80 -7.52
N ALA A 213 -6.28 -1.61 -7.00
CA ALA A 213 -6.66 -0.38 -6.31
C ALA A 213 -5.72 -0.10 -5.13
N ALA A 214 -5.42 -1.11 -4.32
CA ALA A 214 -4.49 -1.01 -3.20
C ALA A 214 -3.05 -0.68 -3.61
N LEU A 215 -2.58 -1.15 -4.77
CA LEU A 215 -1.30 -0.73 -5.31
C LEU A 215 -1.29 0.78 -5.62
N PHE A 216 -2.39 1.30 -6.16
CA PHE A 216 -2.41 2.66 -6.71
C PHE A 216 -3.00 3.74 -5.79
N LEU A 217 -3.55 3.39 -4.62
CA LEU A 217 -4.17 4.34 -3.68
C LEU A 217 -3.33 5.60 -3.47
N ASP A 218 -2.03 5.42 -3.24
CA ASP A 218 -1.08 6.48 -2.91
C ASP A 218 -0.20 6.92 -4.09
N VAL A 219 -0.50 6.51 -5.32
CA VAL A 219 0.32 6.87 -6.51
C VAL A 219 0.39 8.38 -6.72
N GLY A 220 -0.68 9.09 -6.35
CA GLY A 220 -0.74 10.55 -6.40
C GLY A 220 0.23 11.25 -5.44
N ARG A 221 0.75 10.56 -4.41
CA ARG A 221 1.75 11.14 -3.49
C ARG A 221 3.06 11.38 -4.22
N THR A 222 3.52 10.41 -5.03
CA THR A 222 4.71 10.57 -5.88
C THR A 222 4.53 11.74 -6.84
N ALA A 223 3.39 11.79 -7.54
CA ALA A 223 3.08 12.89 -8.46
C ALA A 223 3.06 14.27 -7.76
N ALA A 224 2.50 14.35 -6.55
CA ALA A 224 2.47 15.58 -5.77
C ALA A 224 3.88 16.03 -5.35
N TYR A 225 4.73 15.09 -4.92
CA TYR A 225 6.13 15.39 -4.59
C TYR A 225 6.93 15.87 -5.80
N ASP A 226 6.74 15.26 -6.97
CA ASP A 226 7.37 15.70 -8.21
C ASP A 226 6.90 17.09 -8.65
N ALA A 227 5.60 17.39 -8.48
CA ALA A 227 5.05 18.71 -8.77
C ALA A 227 5.65 19.78 -7.85
N LEU A 228 5.75 19.51 -6.54
CA LEU A 228 6.37 20.41 -5.56
C LEU A 228 7.85 20.68 -5.90
N ALA A 229 8.59 19.63 -6.28
CA ALA A 229 9.99 19.77 -6.68
C ALA A 229 10.17 20.63 -7.93
N ARG A 230 9.29 20.49 -8.92
CA ARG A 230 9.31 21.31 -10.14
C ARG A 230 9.04 22.77 -9.82
N LEU A 231 8.12 23.05 -8.90
CA LEU A 231 7.81 24.42 -8.45
C LEU A 231 9.00 25.07 -7.74
N GLU A 232 9.72 24.32 -6.89
CA GLU A 232 10.95 24.79 -6.26
C GLU A 232 12.06 25.07 -7.29
N HIS A 233 12.25 24.14 -8.25
CA HIS A 233 13.31 24.26 -9.25
C HIS A 233 13.04 25.40 -10.25
N ALA A 234 11.78 25.71 -10.54
CA ALA A 234 11.39 26.84 -11.38
C ALA A 234 11.62 28.21 -10.71
N GLY A 235 12.12 28.25 -9.47
CA GLY A 235 12.42 29.50 -8.75
C GLY A 235 11.18 30.28 -8.31
N GLY A 236 9.99 29.65 -8.38
CA GLY A 236 8.70 30.28 -8.08
C GLY A 236 8.28 30.23 -6.60
N SER A 237 9.02 29.53 -5.74
CA SER A 237 8.68 29.35 -4.32
C SER A 237 9.91 29.42 -3.42
N PRO A 238 9.81 29.96 -2.19
CA PRO A 238 10.81 29.69 -1.14
C PRO A 238 10.93 28.17 -0.89
N PRO A 239 12.04 27.71 -0.28
CA PRO A 239 12.22 26.31 0.09
C PRO A 239 10.98 25.78 0.83
N ILE A 240 10.37 24.72 0.30
CA ILE A 240 9.15 24.19 0.87
C ILE A 240 9.56 23.25 2.00
N GLY A 241 9.27 23.66 3.24
CA GLY A 241 9.56 22.84 4.41
C GLY A 241 8.80 21.50 4.36
N ASP A 242 9.41 20.44 4.88
CA ASP A 242 8.87 19.08 4.83
C ASP A 242 7.43 18.98 5.35
N ARG A 243 7.09 19.71 6.42
CA ARG A 243 5.74 19.72 6.99
C ARG A 243 4.69 20.34 6.06
N VAL A 244 5.06 21.40 5.34
CA VAL A 244 4.19 22.03 4.33
C VAL A 244 4.05 21.12 3.12
N ALA A 245 5.15 20.49 2.70
CA ALA A 245 5.12 19.55 1.58
C ALA A 245 4.19 18.36 1.86
N GLU A 246 4.31 17.73 3.04
CA GLU A 246 3.46 16.60 3.42
C GLU A 246 1.97 17.00 3.44
N GLU A 247 1.63 18.15 4.03
CA GLU A 247 0.24 18.63 4.06
C GLU A 247 -0.33 18.88 2.66
N VAL A 248 0.46 19.48 1.76
CA VAL A 248 0.03 19.70 0.37
C VAL A 248 -0.15 18.36 -0.35
N VAL A 249 0.74 17.40 -0.12
CA VAL A 249 0.65 16.04 -0.67
C VAL A 249 -0.60 15.33 -0.13
N ASP A 250 -0.84 15.36 1.17
CA ASP A 250 -2.01 14.74 1.81
C ASP A 250 -3.32 15.29 1.24
N ARG A 251 -3.40 16.61 0.97
CA ARG A 251 -4.60 17.23 0.38
C ARG A 251 -4.80 16.94 -1.10
N ALA A 252 -3.72 16.68 -1.85
CA ALA A 252 -3.77 16.58 -3.30
C ALA A 252 -3.73 15.13 -3.82
N HIS A 253 -3.10 14.20 -3.10
CA HIS A 253 -2.72 12.90 -3.64
C HIS A 253 -3.90 12.05 -4.12
N ALA A 254 -5.02 12.01 -3.40
CA ALA A 254 -6.17 11.19 -3.80
C ALA A 254 -6.75 11.64 -5.15
N ARG A 255 -6.91 12.96 -5.35
CA ARG A 255 -7.38 13.55 -6.61
C ARG A 255 -6.38 13.37 -7.74
N LEU A 256 -5.10 13.58 -7.45
CA LEU A 256 -4.02 13.39 -8.41
C LEU A 256 -3.90 11.93 -8.85
N GLY A 257 -3.95 10.99 -7.91
CA GLY A 257 -3.94 9.56 -8.17
C GLY A 257 -5.11 9.16 -9.07
N ALA A 258 -6.34 9.54 -8.71
CA ALA A 258 -7.51 9.26 -9.51
C ALA A 258 -7.43 9.83 -10.94
N ALA A 259 -6.95 11.08 -11.09
CA ALA A 259 -6.74 11.70 -12.39
C ALA A 259 -5.69 10.95 -13.22
N ALA A 260 -4.59 10.51 -12.60
CA ALA A 260 -3.56 9.70 -13.25
C ALA A 260 -4.14 8.36 -13.73
N LEU A 261 -4.84 7.64 -12.86
CA LEU A 261 -5.43 6.33 -13.17
C LEU A 261 -6.44 6.42 -14.31
N THR A 262 -7.26 7.48 -14.32
CA THR A 262 -8.20 7.79 -15.41
C THR A 262 -7.45 8.06 -16.71
N ALA A 263 -6.42 8.90 -16.68
CA ALA A 263 -5.61 9.23 -17.86
C ALA A 263 -4.84 8.02 -18.41
N TRP A 264 -4.52 7.06 -17.55
CA TRP A 264 -3.87 5.79 -17.89
C TRP A 264 -4.84 4.75 -18.44
N GLY A 265 -6.15 5.01 -18.41
CA GLY A 265 -7.18 4.10 -18.90
C GLY A 265 -7.37 2.87 -18.01
N LEU A 266 -7.06 2.97 -16.71
CA LEU A 266 -7.44 1.91 -15.77
C LEU A 266 -8.96 1.93 -15.52
N PRO A 267 -9.55 0.79 -15.10
CA PRO A 267 -10.97 0.70 -14.78
C PRO A 267 -11.43 1.82 -13.82
N ASP A 268 -12.57 2.43 -14.12
CA ASP A 268 -13.13 3.56 -13.35
C ASP A 268 -13.28 3.21 -11.86
N GLU A 269 -13.66 1.98 -11.54
CA GLU A 269 -13.79 1.47 -10.18
C GLU A 269 -12.50 1.69 -9.35
N ILE A 270 -11.32 1.53 -9.96
CA ILE A 270 -10.02 1.74 -9.29
C ILE A 270 -9.77 3.24 -9.08
N ALA A 271 -10.02 4.06 -10.10
CA ALA A 271 -9.82 5.51 -10.02
C ALA A 271 -10.77 6.16 -9.00
N VAL A 272 -12.03 5.73 -8.98
CA VAL A 272 -13.05 6.20 -8.04
C VAL A 272 -12.70 5.79 -6.61
N LEU A 273 -12.29 4.53 -6.37
CA LEU A 273 -11.84 4.11 -5.03
C LEU A 273 -10.64 4.97 -4.57
N CYS A 274 -9.67 5.20 -5.45
CA CYS A 274 -8.51 6.06 -5.17
C CYS A 274 -8.93 7.50 -4.83
N ALA A 275 -9.95 8.07 -5.48
CA ALA A 275 -10.45 9.41 -5.15
C ALA A 275 -11.09 9.50 -3.76
N HIS A 276 -11.77 8.43 -3.32
CA HIS A 276 -12.66 8.43 -2.15
C HIS A 276 -12.18 7.58 -0.96
N HIS A 277 -10.96 7.04 -1.01
CA HIS A 277 -10.46 6.14 0.03
C HIS A 277 -10.28 6.81 1.40
N HIS A 278 -10.16 8.13 1.45
CA HIS A 278 -10.09 8.92 2.69
C HIS A 278 -11.44 9.46 3.17
N ASP A 279 -12.52 9.34 2.37
CA ASP A 279 -13.83 9.87 2.76
C ASP A 279 -14.33 9.14 4.01
N ASP A 280 -14.85 9.90 4.98
CA ASP A 280 -15.33 9.33 6.24
C ASP A 280 -16.33 8.19 5.99
N GLN A 281 -17.25 8.40 5.03
CA GLN A 281 -18.18 7.40 4.53
C GLN A 281 -17.99 7.22 3.02
N LEU A 282 -18.17 6.00 2.53
CA LEU A 282 -18.28 5.76 1.09
C LEU A 282 -19.68 6.13 0.61
N ALA A 283 -19.78 6.59 -0.63
CA ALA A 283 -21.07 6.69 -1.31
C ALA A 283 -21.63 5.29 -1.59
N ASP A 284 -22.96 5.18 -1.72
CA ASP A 284 -23.68 3.91 -1.91
C ASP A 284 -23.10 3.07 -3.07
N GLU A 285 -22.61 3.69 -4.14
CA GLU A 285 -22.02 2.99 -5.29
C GLU A 285 -20.66 2.33 -4.99
N LEU A 286 -19.97 2.80 -3.94
CA LEU A 286 -18.67 2.29 -3.49
C LEU A 286 -18.75 1.50 -2.20
N ASP A 287 -19.88 1.56 -1.48
CA ASP A 287 -20.13 0.88 -0.21
C ASP A 287 -20.29 -0.65 -0.44
N GLN A 288 -19.16 -1.30 -0.67
CA GLN A 288 -19.05 -2.73 -0.89
C GLN A 288 -17.86 -3.33 -0.11
N PRO A 289 -17.92 -4.64 0.22
CA PRO A 289 -16.88 -5.29 1.04
C PRO A 289 -15.46 -5.12 0.50
N ASP A 290 -15.30 -5.10 -0.82
CA ASP A 290 -14.03 -4.97 -1.52
C ASP A 290 -13.37 -3.60 -1.27
N ALA A 291 -14.14 -2.51 -1.39
CA ALA A 291 -13.65 -1.16 -1.11
C ALA A 291 -13.32 -0.97 0.38
N HIS A 292 -14.15 -1.51 1.27
CA HIS A 292 -13.88 -1.49 2.70
C HIS A 292 -12.65 -2.30 3.09
N ALA A 293 -12.40 -3.45 2.46
CA ALA A 293 -11.21 -4.25 2.74
C ALA A 293 -9.94 -3.48 2.37
N VAL A 294 -9.93 -2.84 1.20
CA VAL A 294 -8.84 -1.97 0.76
C VAL A 294 -8.60 -0.83 1.75
N ARG A 295 -9.65 -0.11 2.19
CA ARG A 295 -9.56 0.98 3.18
C ARG A 295 -9.06 0.50 4.55
N VAL A 296 -9.53 -0.64 5.05
CA VAL A 296 -9.07 -1.18 6.34
C VAL A 296 -7.60 -1.55 6.27
N LEU A 297 -7.18 -2.27 5.21
CA LEU A 297 -5.82 -2.76 5.11
C LEU A 297 -4.83 -1.62 4.86
N SER A 298 -5.20 -0.63 4.04
CA SER A 298 -4.42 0.59 3.88
C SER A 298 -4.31 1.36 5.20
N GLY A 299 -5.43 1.57 5.89
CA GLY A 299 -5.46 2.28 7.17
C GLY A 299 -4.61 1.59 8.25
N LEU A 300 -4.61 0.25 8.30
CA LEU A 300 -3.76 -0.50 9.23
C LEU A 300 -2.26 -0.39 8.87
N VAL A 301 -1.91 -0.37 7.58
CA VAL A 301 -0.53 -0.12 7.12
C VAL A 301 -0.05 1.28 7.52
N HIS A 302 -0.89 2.29 7.38
CA HIS A 302 -0.61 3.66 7.80
C HIS A 302 -0.50 3.76 9.34
N LEU A 303 -1.43 3.16 10.08
CA LEU A 303 -1.39 3.10 11.54
C LEU A 303 -0.12 2.42 12.06
N ARG A 304 0.37 1.39 11.36
CA ARG A 304 1.62 0.67 11.68
C ARG A 304 2.86 1.55 11.59
N VAL A 305 2.84 2.65 10.83
CA VAL A 305 3.95 3.60 10.74
C VAL A 305 3.75 4.84 11.61
N GLY A 306 2.73 4.84 12.47
CA GLY A 306 2.44 5.90 13.43
C GLY A 306 1.47 6.97 12.94
N GLU A 307 0.87 6.81 11.76
CA GLU A 307 -0.20 7.70 11.32
C GLU A 307 -1.48 7.50 12.17
N PRO A 308 -2.29 8.54 12.35
CA PRO A 308 -3.48 8.45 13.19
C PRO A 308 -4.54 7.54 12.56
N ALA A 309 -5.33 6.91 13.43
CA ALA A 309 -6.55 6.24 13.02
C ALA A 309 -7.53 7.23 12.37
N THR A 310 -7.95 6.95 11.14
CA THR A 310 -8.90 7.79 10.40
C THR A 310 -10.34 7.35 10.61
N ALA A 311 -11.30 8.26 10.37
CA ALA A 311 -12.72 7.89 10.32
C ALA A 311 -12.95 6.84 9.22
N ALA A 312 -12.31 7.00 8.06
CA ALA A 312 -12.42 6.06 6.95
C ALA A 312 -12.06 4.60 7.31
N LEU A 313 -11.00 4.41 8.10
CA LEU A 313 -10.59 3.12 8.65
C LEU A 313 -11.64 2.56 9.62
N ARG A 314 -12.14 3.38 10.55
CA ARG A 314 -13.16 2.96 11.52
C ARG A 314 -14.45 2.52 10.83
N THR A 315 -14.94 3.32 9.91
CA THR A 315 -16.22 3.08 9.22
C THR A 315 -16.14 1.79 8.39
N SER A 316 -15.01 1.56 7.74
CA SER A 316 -14.79 0.33 6.98
C SER A 316 -14.60 -0.90 7.86
N ALA A 317 -13.93 -0.76 9.02
CA ALA A 317 -13.82 -1.85 9.99
C ALA A 317 -15.18 -2.25 10.55
N LEU A 318 -16.06 -1.27 10.81
CA LEU A 318 -17.43 -1.50 11.24
C LEU A 318 -18.27 -2.14 10.14
N ALA A 319 -18.19 -1.64 8.89
CA ALA A 319 -18.93 -2.19 7.75
C ALA A 319 -18.58 -3.67 7.48
N LEU A 320 -17.32 -4.05 7.68
CA LEU A 320 -16.86 -5.45 7.57
C LEU A 320 -17.11 -6.29 8.83
N GLY A 321 -17.66 -5.72 9.90
CA GLY A 321 -17.88 -6.41 11.16
C GLY A 321 -16.58 -6.89 11.83
N LEU A 322 -15.46 -6.18 11.62
CA LEU A 322 -14.16 -6.56 12.16
C LEU A 322 -14.08 -6.17 13.64
N ASP A 323 -14.10 -7.19 14.49
CA ASP A 323 -13.85 -7.01 15.91
C ASP A 323 -12.34 -6.79 16.21
N ARG A 324 -12.04 -6.57 17.48
CA ARG A 324 -10.65 -6.37 17.95
C ARG A 324 -9.72 -7.51 17.58
N TYR A 325 -10.18 -8.75 17.66
CA TYR A 325 -9.37 -9.92 17.37
C TYR A 325 -9.09 -10.04 15.87
N ALA A 326 -10.07 -9.73 15.03
CA ALA A 326 -9.92 -9.69 13.59
C ALA A 326 -8.92 -8.61 13.16
N LEU A 327 -9.04 -7.39 13.71
CA LEU A 327 -8.08 -6.31 13.45
C LEU A 327 -6.66 -6.67 13.93
N ARG A 328 -6.53 -7.31 15.10
CA ARG A 328 -5.25 -7.81 15.62
C ARG A 328 -4.63 -8.86 14.71
N ALA A 329 -5.44 -9.76 14.16
CA ALA A 329 -4.98 -10.76 13.21
C ALA A 329 -4.50 -10.11 11.89
N LEU A 330 -5.24 -9.12 11.36
CA LEU A 330 -4.84 -8.38 10.17
C LEU A 330 -3.55 -7.57 10.39
N ALA A 331 -3.39 -6.96 11.56
CA ALA A 331 -2.14 -6.31 11.95
C ALA A 331 -0.94 -7.28 11.92
N GLY A 332 -1.11 -8.50 12.44
CA GLY A 332 -0.10 -9.55 12.37
C GLY A 332 0.24 -9.96 10.94
N VAL A 333 -0.77 -10.08 10.08
CA VAL A 333 -0.56 -10.35 8.64
C VAL A 333 0.26 -9.24 7.99
N ILE A 334 -0.05 -7.97 8.27
CA ILE A 334 0.70 -6.83 7.75
C ILE A 334 2.15 -6.85 8.23
N ASP A 335 2.38 -7.16 9.51
CA ASP A 335 3.74 -7.29 10.08
C ASP A 335 4.57 -8.37 9.39
N ASP A 336 3.95 -9.46 8.93
CA ASP A 336 4.62 -10.53 8.19
C ASP A 336 4.86 -10.16 6.70
N LEU A 337 3.96 -9.35 6.11
CA LEU A 337 4.02 -8.97 4.70
C LEU A 337 4.99 -7.81 4.43
N ALA A 338 5.06 -6.83 5.34
CA ALA A 338 5.87 -5.63 5.16
C ALA A 338 7.37 -5.92 4.90
N PRO A 339 8.06 -6.80 5.65
CA PRO A 339 9.46 -7.14 5.38
C PRO A 339 9.67 -7.79 4.01
N ARG A 340 8.65 -8.49 3.48
CA ARG A 340 8.75 -9.17 2.18
C ARG A 340 8.51 -8.23 1.02
N ALA A 341 7.57 -7.28 1.17
CA ALA A 341 7.42 -6.19 0.22
C ALA A 341 8.75 -5.44 0.06
N ALA A 342 9.43 -5.14 1.16
CA ALA A 342 10.76 -4.53 1.16
C ALA A 342 11.82 -5.36 0.41
N VAL A 343 11.90 -6.67 0.67
CA VAL A 343 12.85 -7.56 -0.03
C VAL A 343 12.57 -7.63 -1.53
N ILE A 344 11.31 -7.77 -1.94
CA ILE A 344 10.92 -7.81 -3.36
C ILE A 344 11.31 -6.51 -4.07
N LEU A 345 11.18 -5.37 -3.37
CA LEU A 345 11.53 -4.06 -3.90
C LEU A 345 13.01 -3.71 -3.76
N GLY A 346 13.79 -4.41 -2.95
CA GLY A 346 15.12 -3.90 -2.55
C GLY A 346 15.04 -2.52 -1.90
N VAL A 347 13.92 -2.20 -1.26
CA VAL A 347 13.68 -0.96 -0.50
C VAL A 347 13.85 -1.29 0.98
N PRO A 348 14.49 -0.44 1.79
CA PRO A 348 14.67 -0.73 3.22
C PRO A 348 13.33 -0.92 3.95
N ASP A 349 13.15 -2.10 4.58
CA ASP A 349 12.11 -2.26 5.62
C ASP A 349 12.55 -1.50 6.85
N ARG A 350 11.74 -0.54 7.28
CA ARG A 350 11.98 0.19 8.54
C ARG A 350 11.43 -0.54 9.77
N GLY A 351 11.01 -1.79 9.62
CA GLY A 351 10.54 -2.66 10.69
C GLY A 351 9.15 -2.27 11.19
N PRO A 352 8.57 -3.04 12.14
CA PRO A 352 7.29 -2.70 12.75
C PRO A 352 7.43 -1.49 13.67
N ALA A 353 6.64 -0.43 13.42
CA ALA A 353 6.62 0.78 14.23
C ALA A 353 5.19 1.08 14.74
N TRP A 354 4.48 0.06 15.24
CA TRP A 354 3.22 0.30 15.93
C TRP A 354 3.46 1.30 17.06
N PRO A 355 2.68 2.40 17.15
CA PRO A 355 2.94 3.47 18.11
C PRO A 355 2.81 2.95 19.55
N THR A 356 3.81 3.25 20.39
CA THR A 356 3.92 2.70 21.75
C THR A 356 3.22 3.52 22.83
N SER A 357 2.76 4.75 22.55
CA SER A 357 1.92 5.56 23.46
C SER A 357 1.29 6.78 22.76
N ARG A 358 0.23 7.34 23.37
CA ARG A 358 -0.65 8.41 22.84
C ARG A 358 0.08 9.70 22.42
N ALA A 359 -0.33 10.20 21.25
CA ALA A 359 -0.15 11.53 20.64
C ALA A 359 1.30 11.94 20.28
N PRO A 360 1.51 12.60 19.12
CA PRO A 360 2.78 13.23 18.81
C PRO A 360 3.04 14.33 19.84
N SER A 361 4.14 14.18 20.60
CA SER A 361 4.76 15.29 21.30
C SER A 361 5.06 16.36 20.26
N SER A 362 4.43 17.52 20.39
CA SER A 362 4.87 18.75 19.74
C SER A 362 6.32 18.98 20.15
N ALA A 363 7.26 18.60 19.31
CA ALA A 363 8.64 19.02 19.45
C ALA A 363 8.69 20.54 19.23
N ALA A 364 8.54 21.29 20.31
CA ALA A 364 8.95 22.68 20.34
C ALA A 364 10.44 22.73 19.97
N PRO A 365 10.88 23.62 19.06
CA PRO A 365 12.29 23.78 18.79
C PRO A 365 13.00 24.19 20.08
N ALA A 366 14.09 23.51 20.39
CA ALA A 366 14.97 23.90 21.49
C ALA A 366 15.39 25.35 21.25
N ALA A 367 14.99 26.24 22.17
CA ALA A 367 15.50 27.59 22.21
C ALA A 367 17.01 27.49 22.45
N ALA A 368 17.80 27.79 21.41
CA ALA A 368 19.21 28.06 21.57
C ALA A 368 19.33 29.43 22.28
N ALA A 369 19.84 29.40 23.51
CA ALA A 369 20.33 30.55 24.24
C ALA A 369 21.78 30.86 23.83
#